data_AF-A0A9E0TIN4-F1
#
_entry.id   AF-A0A9E0TIN4-F1
#
_cell.length_a   1.000
_cell.length_b   1.000
_cell.length_c   1.000
_cell.angle_alpha   90.00
_cell.angle_beta   90.00
_cell.angle_gamma   90.00
#
_symmetry.space_group_name_H-M   'P 1'
#
loop_
_entity.id
_entity.type
_entity.pdbx_description
1 polymer ?
#
loop_
_entity_poly.entity_id
_entity_poly.type
_entity_poly.pdbx_seq_one_letter_code
_entity_poly.pdbx_strand_id
1 'polypeptide(L)'
;GLDPQKVAGRQQGFTQAEIADMVGKLAARLEKEPDNAEGWMMLARSYTVLKDYPKAAETYARLAKLAPGEPDVYADWADVVAAQEGTVAGEAEKLVHKALELAPDHPKALALAGTAAYQRKDFAAAAGHWEKILARIPPGEDLARGVRASINDARAKAGMPPLAEMLPAEPAATATVPATGSALKVSGRVEVDPALRDRLAPDDTVFVFVRGEGGGPPLAALRLRGSELPRDFSFDGVQLMTGGAPVPARVVVAARVSKSGNATASPGDLEGRVAGVAADASGVKLSIDTQR
;
A
#
# COMPACT_ATOMS: atom_id res chain seq x y z
N GLY A 1 51.47 1.33 11.91
CA GLY A 1 50.50 0.25 11.64
C GLY A 1 49.13 0.79 11.91
N LEU A 2 48.34 1.01 10.86
CA LEU A 2 46.92 1.33 10.98
C LEU A 2 46.20 0.00 11.16
N ASP A 3 45.57 -0.17 12.32
CA ASP A 3 44.87 -1.39 12.70
C ASP A 3 43.54 -1.50 11.92
N PRO A 4 43.39 -2.45 10.98
CA PRO A 4 42.22 -2.55 10.09
C PRO A 4 40.92 -2.89 10.82
N GLN A 5 40.99 -3.25 12.11
CA GLN A 5 39.82 -3.61 12.91
C GLN A 5 39.07 -2.41 13.54
N LYS A 6 39.55 -1.17 13.38
CA LYS A 6 38.86 0.03 13.90
C LYS A 6 37.94 0.74 12.89
N VAL A 7 37.77 0.21 11.68
CA VAL A 7 36.94 0.85 10.63
C VAL A 7 35.89 -0.11 10.05
N ALA A 8 35.47 -1.10 10.82
CA ALA A 8 34.31 -1.94 10.49
C ALA A 8 33.03 -1.34 11.09
N GLY A 9 32.32 -0.54 10.26
CA GLY A 9 30.86 -0.45 10.25
C GLY A 9 30.14 -0.27 11.58
N ARG A 10 30.12 0.97 12.10
CA ARG A 10 29.20 1.41 13.14
C ARG A 10 27.77 1.51 12.56
N GLN A 11 27.13 0.39 12.25
CA GLN A 11 25.65 0.33 12.24
C GLN A 11 25.19 0.26 13.71
N GLN A 12 25.47 1.33 14.48
CA GLN A 12 24.96 1.42 15.84
C GLN A 12 23.53 1.94 15.77
N GLY A 13 22.56 1.05 15.92
CA GLY A 13 21.26 1.46 16.45
C GLY A 13 21.51 2.07 17.83
N PHE A 14 20.94 3.26 18.07
CA PHE A 14 21.00 3.90 19.39
C PHE A 14 20.28 3.02 20.42
N THR A 15 20.85 2.90 21.61
CA THR A 15 20.17 2.28 22.75
C THR A 15 19.02 3.16 23.22
N GLN A 16 18.02 2.58 23.90
CA GLN A 16 16.90 3.34 24.47
C GLN A 16 17.38 4.44 25.45
N ALA A 17 18.46 4.19 26.19
CA ALA A 17 19.06 5.16 27.10
C ALA A 17 19.71 6.34 26.36
N GLU A 18 20.42 6.08 25.26
CA GLU A 18 20.99 7.14 24.42
C GLU A 18 19.90 7.99 23.76
N ILE A 19 18.81 7.36 23.29
CA ILE A 19 17.66 8.07 22.73
C ILE A 19 17.02 8.95 23.82
N ALA A 20 16.82 8.44 25.03
CA ALA A 20 16.26 9.21 26.13
C ALA A 20 17.14 10.43 26.52
N ASP A 21 18.46 10.27 26.54
CA ASP A 21 19.40 11.38 26.79
C ASP A 21 19.35 12.45 25.68
N MET A 22 19.31 12.04 24.41
CA MET A 22 19.15 12.95 23.29
C MET A 22 17.85 13.75 23.37
N VAL A 23 16.73 13.09 23.73
CA VAL A 23 15.44 13.74 23.93
C VAL A 23 15.47 14.72 25.12
N GLY A 24 16.15 14.36 26.21
CA GLY A 24 16.34 15.27 27.35
C GLY A 24 17.12 16.53 26.99
N LYS A 25 18.19 16.39 26.19
CA LYS A 25 18.97 17.53 25.67
C LYS A 25 18.15 18.42 24.74
N LEU A 26 17.32 17.82 23.88
CA LEU A 26 16.40 18.57 23.02
C LEU A 26 15.41 19.39 23.86
N ALA A 27 14.78 18.78 24.87
CA ALA A 27 13.85 19.47 25.76
C ALA A 27 14.50 20.69 26.44
N ALA A 28 15.70 20.49 27.02
CA ALA A 28 16.44 21.58 27.70
C ALA A 28 16.82 22.73 26.76
N ARG A 29 17.07 22.44 25.48
CA ARG A 29 17.32 23.46 24.46
C ARG A 29 16.05 24.24 24.13
N LEU A 30 14.93 23.55 23.93
CA LEU A 30 13.67 24.18 23.52
C LEU A 30 13.08 25.09 24.59
N GLU A 31 13.37 24.87 25.87
CA GLU A 31 13.02 25.86 26.91
C GLU A 31 13.69 27.23 26.72
N LYS A 32 14.81 27.29 26.00
CA LYS A 32 15.48 28.56 25.61
C LYS A 32 15.00 29.09 24.26
N GLU A 33 14.25 28.28 23.51
CA GLU A 33 13.70 28.59 22.19
C GLU A 33 12.17 28.38 22.21
N PRO A 34 11.41 29.12 23.05
CA PRO A 34 10.00 28.80 23.33
C PRO A 34 9.08 28.88 22.11
N ASP A 35 9.45 29.66 21.09
CA ASP A 35 8.66 29.88 19.88
C ASP A 35 9.03 28.88 18.74
N ASN A 36 9.93 27.93 18.98
CA ASN A 36 10.36 26.95 17.99
C ASN A 36 9.35 25.80 17.85
N ALA A 37 8.26 26.06 17.11
CA ALA A 37 7.17 25.10 16.92
C ALA A 37 7.63 23.77 16.32
N GLU A 38 8.52 23.79 15.33
CA GLU A 38 9.07 22.59 14.71
C GLU A 38 9.85 21.72 15.72
N GLY A 39 10.68 22.37 16.54
CA GLY A 39 11.42 21.71 17.60
C GLY A 39 10.52 21.07 18.65
N TRP A 40 9.48 21.79 19.08
CA TRP A 40 8.47 21.26 20.00
C TRP A 40 7.69 20.08 19.40
N MET A 41 7.35 20.13 18.11
CA MET A 41 6.71 19.03 17.39
C MET A 41 7.60 17.78 17.37
N MET A 42 8.89 17.95 17.06
CA MET A 42 9.87 16.86 17.12
C MET A 42 9.98 16.27 18.53
N LEU A 43 9.97 17.11 19.57
CA LEU A 43 10.02 16.65 20.96
C LEU A 43 8.76 15.85 21.32
N ALA A 44 7.56 16.33 20.98
CA ALA A 44 6.30 15.64 21.25
C ALA A 44 6.25 14.25 20.58
N ARG A 45 6.66 14.16 19.32
CA ARG A 45 6.78 12.89 18.57
C ARG A 45 7.82 11.96 19.20
N SER A 46 8.94 12.51 19.67
CA SER A 46 9.98 11.72 20.35
C SER A 46 9.47 11.11 21.66
N TYR A 47 8.74 11.89 22.48
CA TYR A 47 8.08 11.37 23.67
C TYR A 47 7.03 10.30 23.33
N THR A 48 6.29 10.48 22.23
CA THR A 48 5.31 9.50 21.74
C THR A 48 5.97 8.16 21.38
N VAL A 49 7.09 8.19 20.64
CA VAL A 49 7.86 6.99 20.27
C VAL A 49 8.43 6.29 21.50
N LEU A 50 8.89 7.07 22.49
CA LEU A 50 9.36 6.56 23.78
C LEU A 50 8.23 6.10 24.70
N LYS A 51 6.96 6.25 24.29
CA LYS A 51 5.75 5.96 25.06
C LYS A 51 5.65 6.76 26.38
N ASP A 52 6.33 7.90 26.45
CA ASP A 52 6.16 8.87 27.53
C ASP A 52 4.97 9.79 27.19
N TYR A 53 3.77 9.18 27.16
CA TYR A 53 2.54 9.85 26.77
C TYR A 53 2.21 11.09 27.61
N PRO A 54 2.46 11.12 28.94
CA PRO A 54 2.25 12.34 29.73
C PRO A 54 3.06 13.53 29.22
N LYS A 55 4.38 13.35 28.98
CA LYS A 55 5.21 14.44 28.44
C LYS A 55 4.85 14.80 27.00
N ALA A 56 4.48 13.81 26.18
CA ALA A 56 4.00 14.08 24.83
C ALA A 56 2.75 14.96 24.84
N ALA A 57 1.76 14.65 25.69
CA ALA A 57 0.52 15.41 25.82
C ALA A 57 0.77 16.85 26.30
N GLU A 58 1.63 17.05 27.30
CA GLU A 58 2.03 18.39 27.76
C GLU A 58 2.71 19.20 26.64
N THR A 59 3.57 18.54 25.85
CA THR A 59 4.27 19.18 24.73
C THR A 59 3.30 19.56 23.61
N TYR A 60 2.33 18.69 23.29
CA TYR A 60 1.27 19.03 22.33
C TYR A 60 0.35 20.16 22.83
N ALA A 61 0.04 20.20 24.13
CA ALA A 61 -0.72 21.32 24.71
C ALA A 61 0.01 22.66 24.56
N ARG A 62 1.36 22.65 24.62
CA ARG A 62 2.18 23.84 24.32
C ARG A 62 2.12 24.19 22.83
N LEU A 63 2.28 23.21 21.95
CA LEU A 63 2.16 23.40 20.49
C LEU A 63 0.80 23.97 20.10
N ALA A 64 -0.29 23.52 20.71
CA ALA A 64 -1.64 24.03 20.41
C ALA A 64 -1.82 25.51 20.76
N LYS A 65 -0.99 26.07 21.67
CA LYS A 65 -0.96 27.51 21.97
C LYS A 65 -0.12 28.29 20.96
N LEU A 66 0.97 27.70 20.48
CA LEU A 66 1.91 28.31 19.55
C LEU A 66 1.40 28.27 18.10
N ALA A 67 0.72 27.19 17.73
CA ALA A 67 0.21 26.91 16.40
C ALA A 67 -1.26 26.43 16.45
N PRO A 68 -2.20 27.28 16.90
CA PRO A 68 -3.60 26.89 17.10
C PRO A 68 -4.37 26.57 15.81
N GLY A 69 -3.80 26.90 14.64
CA GLY A 69 -4.37 26.61 13.33
C GLY A 69 -3.88 25.31 12.70
N GLU A 70 -2.95 24.60 13.33
CA GLU A 70 -2.32 23.40 12.75
C GLU A 70 -3.10 22.13 13.15
N PRO A 71 -3.84 21.49 12.21
CA PRO A 71 -4.68 20.33 12.53
C PRO A 71 -3.88 19.11 13.00
N ASP A 72 -2.66 18.92 12.47
CA ASP A 72 -1.77 17.82 12.86
C ASP A 72 -1.44 17.86 14.36
N VAL A 73 -1.29 19.04 14.95
CA VAL A 73 -1.05 19.20 16.40
C VAL A 73 -2.17 18.55 17.20
N TYR A 74 -3.42 18.82 16.85
CA TYR A 74 -4.58 18.31 17.56
C TYR A 74 -4.80 16.81 17.28
N ALA A 75 -4.58 16.35 16.05
CA ALA A 75 -4.73 14.95 15.68
C ALA A 75 -3.66 14.05 16.35
N ASP A 76 -2.40 14.50 16.36
CA ASP A 76 -1.32 13.79 17.04
C ASP A 76 -1.49 13.83 18.57
N TRP A 77 -1.97 14.95 19.13
CA TRP A 77 -2.30 15.03 20.56
C TRP A 77 -3.43 14.07 20.95
N ALA A 78 -4.50 14.02 20.16
CA ALA A 78 -5.61 13.10 20.41
C ALA A 78 -5.17 11.64 20.45
N ASP A 79 -4.27 11.24 19.53
CA ASP A 79 -3.69 9.90 19.46
C ASP A 79 -2.89 9.56 20.73
N VAL A 80 -2.10 10.50 21.24
CA VAL A 80 -1.37 10.36 22.52
C VAL A 80 -2.32 10.22 23.71
N VAL A 81 -3.32 11.08 23.81
CA VAL A 81 -4.32 11.00 24.90
C VAL A 81 -5.06 9.67 24.83
N ALA A 82 -5.44 9.22 23.63
CA ALA A 82 -6.11 7.95 23.45
C ALA A 82 -5.23 6.75 23.79
N ALA A 83 -3.93 6.80 23.47
CA ALA A 83 -2.98 5.76 23.85
C ALA A 83 -2.76 5.69 25.38
N GLN A 84 -2.80 6.84 26.06
CA GLN A 84 -2.68 6.92 27.51
C GLN A 84 -3.93 6.39 28.22
N GLU A 85 -5.12 6.75 27.73
CA GLU A 85 -6.40 6.41 28.37
C GLU A 85 -6.96 5.05 27.89
N GLY A 86 -6.43 4.50 26.80
CA GLY A 86 -6.93 3.29 26.16
C GLY A 86 -8.26 3.46 25.43
N THR A 87 -8.69 4.71 25.20
CA THR A 87 -9.98 5.06 24.59
C THR A 87 -9.87 6.39 23.85
N VAL A 88 -10.66 6.59 22.80
CA VAL A 88 -10.71 7.87 22.06
C VAL A 88 -11.83 8.77 22.60
N ALA A 89 -12.59 8.31 23.60
CA ALA A 89 -13.62 9.12 24.24
C ALA A 89 -13.02 10.27 25.08
N GLY A 90 -13.88 11.21 25.52
CA GLY A 90 -13.48 12.24 26.46
C GLY A 90 -12.62 13.32 25.81
N GLU A 91 -11.40 13.53 26.33
CA GLU A 91 -10.54 14.62 25.87
C GLU A 91 -9.96 14.36 24.48
N ALA A 92 -9.57 13.11 24.18
CA ALA A 92 -9.10 12.72 22.85
C ALA A 92 -10.14 13.06 21.77
N GLU A 93 -11.42 12.81 22.04
CA GLU A 93 -12.51 13.13 21.12
C GLU A 93 -12.64 14.63 20.84
N LYS A 94 -12.51 15.48 21.86
CA LYS A 94 -12.55 16.94 21.68
C LYS A 94 -11.40 17.43 20.79
N LEU A 95 -10.21 16.85 20.97
CA LEU A 95 -9.04 17.16 20.15
C LEU A 95 -9.24 16.70 18.70
N VAL A 96 -9.83 15.51 18.49
CA VAL A 96 -10.22 15.03 17.16
C VAL A 96 -11.20 15.99 16.49
N HIS A 97 -12.23 16.44 17.21
CA HIS A 97 -13.17 17.42 16.67
C HIS A 97 -12.46 18.72 16.29
N LYS A 98 -11.54 19.20 17.13
CA LYS A 98 -10.76 20.40 16.81
C LYS A 98 -9.92 20.24 15.55
N ALA A 99 -9.28 19.08 15.37
CA ALA A 99 -8.53 18.77 14.15
C ALA A 99 -9.44 18.76 12.90
N LEU A 100 -10.64 18.18 13.00
CA LEU A 100 -11.61 18.12 11.89
C LEU A 100 -12.29 19.47 11.59
N GLU A 101 -12.43 20.36 12.59
CA GLU A 101 -12.85 21.75 12.35
C GLU A 101 -11.84 22.50 11.48
N LEU A 102 -10.54 22.29 11.73
CA LEU A 102 -9.45 22.93 10.99
C LEU A 102 -9.24 22.28 9.62
N ALA A 103 -9.33 20.94 9.56
CA ALA A 103 -9.16 20.15 8.34
C ALA A 103 -10.17 19.00 8.30
N PRO A 104 -11.34 19.19 7.66
CA PRO A 104 -12.43 18.19 7.62
C PRO A 104 -12.06 16.84 7.01
N ASP A 105 -10.97 16.81 6.26
CA ASP A 105 -10.48 15.68 5.50
C ASP A 105 -9.17 15.09 6.05
N HIS A 106 -8.75 15.53 7.24
CA HIS A 106 -7.51 15.10 7.88
C HIS A 106 -7.53 13.59 8.18
N PRO A 107 -6.58 12.80 7.65
CA PRO A 107 -6.67 11.34 7.66
C PRO A 107 -6.65 10.75 9.07
N LYS A 108 -5.72 11.18 9.92
CA LYS A 108 -5.63 10.70 11.32
C LYS A 108 -6.86 11.07 12.15
N ALA A 109 -7.30 12.33 12.09
CA ALA A 109 -8.48 12.78 12.81
C ALA A 109 -9.75 12.05 12.35
N LEU A 110 -9.92 11.77 11.06
CA LEU A 110 -11.02 10.93 10.56
C LEU A 110 -10.94 9.50 11.11
N ALA A 111 -9.74 8.91 11.19
CA ALA A 111 -9.56 7.56 11.72
C ALA A 111 -9.97 7.51 13.20
N LEU A 112 -9.49 8.46 14.00
CA LEU A 112 -9.82 8.59 15.42
C LEU A 112 -11.30 8.93 15.65
N ALA A 113 -11.91 9.78 14.83
CA ALA A 113 -13.33 10.12 14.91
C ALA A 113 -14.21 8.88 14.68
N GLY A 114 -13.86 8.06 13.69
CA GLY A 114 -14.56 6.80 13.45
C GLY A 114 -14.42 5.84 14.63
N THR A 115 -13.23 5.75 15.22
CA THR A 115 -12.99 4.94 16.43
C THR A 115 -13.79 5.44 17.63
N ALA A 116 -13.82 6.75 17.88
CA ALA A 116 -14.61 7.35 18.95
C ALA A 116 -16.10 7.06 18.75
N ALA A 117 -16.64 7.32 17.55
CA ALA A 117 -18.02 7.04 17.21
C ALA A 117 -18.38 5.55 17.43
N TYR A 118 -17.49 4.65 17.02
CA TYR A 118 -17.67 3.22 17.22
C TYR A 118 -17.70 2.82 18.71
N GLN A 119 -16.80 3.38 19.52
CA GLN A 119 -16.77 3.15 20.98
C GLN A 119 -18.06 3.63 21.66
N ARG A 120 -18.65 4.73 21.16
CA ARG A 120 -19.95 5.26 21.60
C ARG A 120 -21.16 4.49 21.04
N LYS A 121 -20.93 3.44 20.24
CA LYS A 121 -21.95 2.67 19.50
C LYS A 121 -22.72 3.50 18.46
N ASP A 122 -22.20 4.65 18.08
CA ASP A 122 -22.68 5.42 16.93
C ASP A 122 -22.04 4.86 15.66
N PHE A 123 -22.48 3.66 15.28
CA PHE A 123 -21.86 2.89 14.21
C PHE A 123 -22.08 3.54 12.82
N ALA A 124 -23.16 4.30 12.65
CA ALA A 124 -23.41 5.04 11.41
C ALA A 124 -22.40 6.18 11.23
N ALA A 125 -22.13 6.97 12.28
CA ALA A 125 -21.08 7.99 12.22
C ALA A 125 -19.69 7.36 12.04
N ALA A 126 -19.42 6.22 12.71
CA ALA A 126 -18.16 5.50 12.55
C ALA A 126 -17.87 5.13 11.10
N ALA A 127 -18.85 4.49 10.44
CA ALA A 127 -18.78 4.16 9.03
C ALA A 127 -18.53 5.40 8.16
N GLY A 128 -19.28 6.48 8.39
CA GLY A 128 -19.14 7.72 7.60
C GLY A 128 -17.75 8.36 7.70
N HIS A 129 -17.12 8.35 8.87
CA HIS A 129 -15.76 8.88 9.03
C HIS A 129 -14.72 8.03 8.27
N TRP A 130 -14.79 6.71 8.38
CA TRP A 130 -13.87 5.81 7.70
C TRP A 130 -14.10 5.74 6.19
N GLU A 131 -15.33 5.93 5.72
CA GLU A 131 -15.66 6.04 4.29
C GLU A 131 -14.92 7.20 3.60
N LYS A 132 -14.77 8.34 4.28
CA LYS A 132 -13.96 9.46 3.77
C LYS A 132 -12.48 9.09 3.61
N ILE A 133 -11.95 8.23 4.47
CA ILE A 133 -10.57 7.72 4.38
C ILE A 133 -10.47 6.76 3.19
N LEU A 134 -11.41 5.80 3.10
CA LEU A 134 -11.45 4.80 2.03
C LEU A 134 -11.50 5.43 0.63
N ALA A 135 -12.21 6.55 0.48
CA ALA A 135 -12.30 7.29 -0.79
C ALA A 135 -10.95 7.84 -1.29
N ARG A 136 -9.92 7.91 -0.43
CA ARG A 136 -8.58 8.44 -0.75
C ARG A 136 -7.53 7.36 -0.93
N ILE A 137 -7.84 6.12 -0.56
CA ILE A 137 -6.91 5.00 -0.69
C ILE A 137 -7.13 4.33 -2.05
N PRO A 138 -6.09 4.09 -2.85
CA PRO A 138 -6.23 3.35 -4.10
C PRO A 138 -6.91 2.00 -3.90
N PRO A 139 -7.89 1.63 -4.74
CA PRO A 139 -8.53 0.33 -4.65
C PRO A 139 -7.51 -0.78 -4.91
N GLY A 140 -7.55 -1.83 -4.09
CA GLY A 140 -6.67 -3.00 -4.20
C GLY A 140 -5.51 -3.04 -3.21
N GLU A 141 -5.21 -1.93 -2.51
CA GLU A 141 -4.26 -1.96 -1.40
C GLU A 141 -4.80 -2.76 -0.21
N ASP A 142 -3.93 -3.48 0.51
CA ASP A 142 -4.30 -4.18 1.74
C ASP A 142 -4.94 -3.24 2.76
N LEU A 143 -4.46 -1.99 2.82
CA LEU A 143 -5.02 -0.93 3.66
C LEU A 143 -6.49 -0.64 3.32
N ALA A 144 -6.85 -0.55 2.03
CA ALA A 144 -8.24 -0.34 1.60
C ALA A 144 -9.14 -1.52 2.00
N ARG A 145 -8.61 -2.75 1.95
CA ARG A 145 -9.33 -3.96 2.36
C ARG A 145 -9.62 -3.95 3.87
N GLY A 146 -8.61 -3.61 4.67
CA GLY A 146 -8.75 -3.46 6.12
C GLY A 146 -9.76 -2.38 6.52
N VAL A 147 -9.64 -1.18 5.94
CA VAL A 147 -10.58 -0.07 6.22
C VAL A 147 -12.01 -0.43 5.82
N ARG A 148 -12.20 -1.11 4.67
CA ARG A 148 -13.53 -1.57 4.23
C ARG A 148 -14.13 -2.60 5.18
N ALA A 149 -13.33 -3.52 5.70
CA ALA A 149 -13.81 -4.49 6.69
C ALA A 149 -14.31 -3.79 7.96
N SER A 150 -13.57 -2.80 8.46
CA SER A 150 -14.01 -1.98 9.61
C SER A 150 -15.30 -1.20 9.33
N ILE A 151 -15.43 -0.61 8.14
CA ILE A 151 -16.67 0.07 7.72
C ILE A 151 -17.84 -0.91 7.67
N ASN A 152 -17.66 -2.10 7.09
CA ASN A 152 -18.73 -3.08 6.95
C ASN A 152 -19.19 -3.63 8.30
N ASP A 153 -18.28 -3.84 9.26
CA ASP A 153 -18.66 -4.19 10.63
C ASP A 153 -19.50 -3.07 11.29
N ALA A 154 -19.10 -1.81 11.15
CA ALA A 154 -19.88 -0.68 11.67
C ALA A 154 -21.26 -0.57 10.98
N ARG A 155 -21.31 -0.67 9.65
CA ARG A 155 -22.58 -0.62 8.89
C ARG A 155 -23.53 -1.74 9.29
N ALA A 156 -23.03 -2.97 9.49
CA ALA A 156 -23.84 -4.08 9.97
C ALA A 156 -24.46 -3.78 11.35
N LYS A 157 -23.69 -3.22 12.28
CA LYS A 157 -24.19 -2.83 13.62
C LYS A 157 -25.15 -1.63 13.57
N ALA A 158 -25.05 -0.80 12.54
CA ALA A 158 -26.00 0.30 12.27
C ALA A 158 -27.27 -0.15 11.53
N GLY A 159 -27.39 -1.42 11.13
CA GLY A 159 -28.49 -1.88 10.27
C GLY A 159 -28.41 -1.36 8.83
N MET A 160 -27.24 -0.92 8.39
CA MET A 160 -26.97 -0.44 7.03
C MET A 160 -26.41 -1.59 6.16
N PRO A 161 -26.72 -1.61 4.86
CA PRO A 161 -26.14 -2.61 3.96
C PRO A 161 -24.62 -2.44 3.91
N PRO A 162 -23.82 -3.53 3.84
CA PRO A 162 -22.37 -3.39 3.72
C PRO A 162 -22.01 -2.59 2.47
N LEU A 163 -20.87 -1.90 2.50
CA LEU A 163 -20.28 -1.42 1.27
C LEU A 163 -20.02 -2.61 0.37
N ALA A 164 -20.46 -2.49 -0.88
CA ALA A 164 -20.07 -3.43 -1.92
C ALA A 164 -18.56 -3.60 -1.83
N GLU A 165 -18.09 -4.84 -1.71
CA GLU A 165 -16.68 -5.08 -1.91
C GLU A 165 -16.39 -4.59 -3.33
N MET A 166 -15.46 -3.65 -3.46
CA MET A 166 -14.73 -3.54 -4.71
C MET A 166 -13.75 -4.71 -4.71
N LEU A 167 -14.30 -5.93 -4.82
CA LEU A 167 -13.57 -7.03 -5.43
C LEU A 167 -13.24 -6.54 -6.86
N PRO A 168 -12.15 -6.99 -7.49
CA PRO A 168 -12.23 -7.15 -8.94
C PRO A 168 -13.52 -7.93 -9.20
N ALA A 169 -14.47 -7.36 -9.95
CA ALA A 169 -15.81 -7.93 -10.10
C ALA A 169 -15.73 -9.45 -10.40
N GLU A 170 -16.19 -10.27 -9.45
CA GLU A 170 -16.50 -11.68 -9.66
C GLU A 170 -18.01 -11.85 -9.82
N PRO A 171 -18.45 -12.87 -10.58
CA PRO A 171 -19.72 -12.85 -11.32
C PRO A 171 -20.93 -13.19 -10.45
N ALA A 172 -21.97 -12.36 -10.52
CA ALA A 172 -23.32 -12.75 -10.13
C ALA A 172 -23.89 -13.73 -11.17
N ALA A 173 -24.05 -15.00 -10.79
CA ALA A 173 -25.16 -15.83 -11.26
C ALA A 173 -26.32 -15.58 -10.29
N THR A 174 -27.54 -15.22 -10.68
CA THR A 174 -28.34 -15.62 -11.84
C THR A 174 -29.23 -14.48 -12.32
N ALA A 175 -28.97 -13.99 -13.52
CA ALA A 175 -29.99 -13.53 -14.45
C ALA A 175 -29.46 -13.84 -15.85
N THR A 176 -30.14 -14.74 -16.55
CA THR A 176 -29.86 -15.15 -17.92
C THR A 176 -29.78 -13.93 -18.85
N VAL A 177 -28.57 -13.55 -19.23
CA VAL A 177 -28.28 -12.75 -20.43
C VAL A 177 -27.02 -13.31 -21.10
N PRO A 178 -26.92 -13.34 -22.44
CA PRO A 178 -25.94 -14.15 -23.15
C PRO A 178 -24.51 -13.60 -22.96
N ALA A 179 -23.55 -14.50 -22.77
CA ALA A 179 -22.13 -14.20 -22.77
C ALA A 179 -21.69 -13.50 -24.06
N THR A 180 -21.02 -12.36 -23.94
CA THR A 180 -20.06 -11.88 -24.94
C THR A 180 -18.68 -11.93 -24.30
N GLY A 181 -17.82 -12.78 -24.86
CA GLY A 181 -16.57 -13.23 -24.24
C GLY A 181 -15.51 -12.15 -24.05
N SER A 182 -14.55 -12.48 -23.18
CA SER A 182 -13.32 -11.71 -22.94
C SER A 182 -12.66 -11.27 -24.26
N ALA A 183 -12.34 -9.98 -24.37
CA ALA A 183 -11.77 -9.37 -25.58
C ALA A 183 -10.27 -9.69 -25.79
N LEU A 184 -9.58 -10.23 -24.76
CA LEU A 184 -8.19 -10.68 -24.88
C LEU A 184 -8.17 -12.20 -25.09
N LYS A 185 -7.76 -12.63 -26.29
CA LYS A 185 -7.68 -14.05 -26.69
C LYS A 185 -6.31 -14.42 -27.24
N VAL A 186 -5.29 -13.65 -26.89
CA VAL A 186 -3.94 -13.85 -27.39
C VAL A 186 -3.45 -15.25 -27.06
N SER A 187 -2.99 -15.98 -28.05
CA SER A 187 -2.41 -17.32 -27.88
C SER A 187 -1.16 -17.50 -28.73
N GLY A 188 -0.26 -18.36 -28.29
CA GLY A 188 1.04 -18.51 -28.92
C GLY A 188 1.91 -19.56 -28.26
N ARG A 189 3.19 -19.57 -28.63
CA ARG A 189 4.21 -20.44 -28.05
C ARG A 189 5.34 -19.59 -27.49
N VAL A 190 5.72 -19.88 -26.26
CA VAL A 190 6.88 -19.30 -25.59
C VAL A 190 8.05 -20.29 -25.63
N GLU A 191 9.21 -19.81 -26.07
CA GLU A 191 10.44 -20.59 -26.20
C GLU A 191 11.64 -19.79 -25.69
N VAL A 192 12.73 -20.48 -25.34
CA VAL A 192 14.00 -19.84 -24.98
C VAL A 192 14.99 -19.99 -26.13
N ASP A 193 15.63 -18.88 -26.49
CA ASP A 193 16.67 -18.84 -27.51
C ASP A 193 17.77 -19.86 -27.17
N PRO A 194 18.26 -20.66 -28.15
CA PRO A 194 19.31 -21.63 -27.94
C PRO A 194 20.52 -21.09 -27.16
N ALA A 195 20.91 -19.83 -27.35
CA ALA A 195 22.05 -19.21 -26.69
C ALA A 195 21.83 -18.97 -25.18
N LEU A 196 20.58 -19.00 -24.70
CA LEU A 196 20.23 -18.76 -23.29
C LEU A 196 19.71 -20.01 -22.57
N ARG A 197 19.64 -21.16 -23.25
CA ARG A 197 19.10 -22.41 -22.66
C ARG A 197 19.86 -22.89 -21.44
N ASP A 198 21.19 -22.79 -21.45
CA ASP A 198 22.04 -23.19 -20.31
C ASP A 198 21.82 -22.32 -19.07
N ARG A 199 21.11 -21.19 -19.24
CA ARG A 199 20.80 -20.25 -18.18
C ARG A 199 19.38 -20.40 -17.66
N LEU A 200 18.57 -21.28 -18.22
CA LEU A 200 17.25 -21.61 -17.71
C LEU A 200 17.36 -22.80 -16.76
N ALA A 201 17.00 -22.61 -15.49
CA ALA A 201 16.87 -23.71 -14.54
C ALA A 201 15.45 -24.30 -14.59
N PRO A 202 15.28 -25.62 -14.37
CA PRO A 202 13.97 -26.28 -14.38
C PRO A 202 12.94 -25.67 -13.41
N ASP A 203 13.40 -25.15 -12.28
CA ASP A 203 12.58 -24.58 -11.20
C ASP A 203 12.43 -23.06 -11.28
N ASP A 204 13.04 -22.39 -12.26
CA ASP A 204 12.87 -20.95 -12.43
C ASP A 204 11.41 -20.62 -12.65
N THR A 205 10.94 -19.52 -12.07
CA THR A 205 9.58 -19.04 -12.32
C THR A 205 9.56 -18.25 -13.62
N VAL A 206 8.69 -18.65 -14.55
CA VAL A 206 8.51 -17.97 -15.84
C VAL A 206 7.18 -17.25 -15.83
N PHE A 207 7.19 -15.93 -16.00
CA PHE A 207 5.99 -15.12 -16.17
C PHE A 207 5.78 -14.81 -17.64
N VAL A 208 4.65 -15.21 -18.21
CA VAL A 208 4.21 -14.78 -19.55
C VAL A 208 3.07 -13.80 -19.35
N PHE A 209 3.19 -12.57 -19.84
CA PHE A 209 2.20 -11.53 -19.56
C PHE A 209 1.93 -10.66 -20.78
N VAL A 210 0.73 -10.09 -20.81
CA VAL A 210 0.31 -9.11 -21.81
C VAL A 210 0.23 -7.75 -21.14
N ARG A 211 0.66 -6.69 -21.81
CA ARG A 211 0.51 -5.30 -21.34
C ARG A 211 0.13 -4.36 -22.49
N GLY A 212 -0.33 -3.16 -22.17
CA GLY A 212 -0.54 -2.11 -23.18
C GLY A 212 0.78 -1.62 -23.79
N GLU A 213 0.72 -1.07 -25.01
CA GLU A 213 1.91 -0.52 -25.70
C GLU A 213 2.53 0.68 -24.96
N GLY A 214 1.73 1.46 -24.23
CA GLY A 214 2.19 2.56 -23.38
C GLY A 214 2.97 2.14 -22.13
N GLY A 215 3.17 0.83 -21.89
CA GLY A 215 3.80 0.31 -20.69
C GLY A 215 2.82 0.17 -19.52
N GLY A 216 3.33 0.24 -18.28
CA GLY A 216 2.53 0.05 -17.07
C GLY A 216 2.39 -1.42 -16.63
N PRO A 217 1.49 -1.69 -15.66
CA PRO A 217 1.26 -3.04 -15.15
C PRO A 217 0.69 -3.98 -16.23
N PRO A 218 0.92 -5.30 -16.12
CA PRO A 218 0.37 -6.25 -17.08
C PRO A 218 -1.16 -6.28 -17.03
N LEU A 219 -1.78 -6.42 -18.21
CA LEU A 219 -3.21 -6.64 -18.42
C LEU A 219 -3.62 -8.09 -18.07
N ALA A 220 -2.71 -9.04 -18.19
CA ALA A 220 -2.90 -10.44 -17.80
C ALA A 220 -1.54 -11.11 -17.64
N ALA A 221 -1.44 -12.11 -16.77
CA ALA A 221 -0.20 -12.86 -16.57
C ALA A 221 -0.49 -14.34 -16.32
N LEU A 222 0.39 -15.19 -16.85
CA LEU A 222 0.49 -16.61 -16.62
C LEU A 222 1.80 -16.88 -15.89
N ARG A 223 1.76 -17.84 -14.96
CA ARG A 223 2.93 -18.31 -14.24
C ARG A 223 3.20 -19.75 -14.64
N LEU A 224 4.41 -20.00 -15.14
CA LEU A 224 4.94 -21.29 -15.57
C LEU A 224 6.27 -21.57 -14.84
N ARG A 225 6.82 -22.77 -15.04
CA ARG A 225 8.17 -23.16 -14.62
C ARG A 225 9.11 -23.26 -15.82
N GLY A 226 10.41 -23.09 -15.59
CA GLY A 226 11.42 -23.24 -16.63
C GLY A 226 11.40 -24.62 -17.31
N SER A 227 11.12 -25.67 -16.54
CA SER A 227 10.91 -27.04 -17.03
C SER A 227 9.73 -27.22 -17.99
N GLU A 228 8.79 -26.28 -18.02
CA GLU A 228 7.64 -26.35 -18.92
C GLU A 228 7.95 -25.80 -20.32
N LEU A 229 9.07 -25.08 -20.51
CA LEU A 229 9.41 -24.48 -21.79
C LEU A 229 10.12 -25.47 -22.75
N PRO A 230 9.81 -25.45 -24.05
CA PRO A 230 8.85 -24.56 -24.74
C PRO A 230 7.38 -24.95 -24.48
N ARG A 231 6.51 -23.95 -24.30
CA ARG A 231 5.09 -24.15 -23.93
C ARG A 231 4.15 -23.31 -24.76
N ASP A 232 3.03 -23.90 -25.16
CA ASP A 232 1.90 -23.15 -25.71
C ASP A 232 1.16 -22.39 -24.59
N PHE A 233 0.82 -21.13 -24.82
CA PHE A 233 0.06 -20.30 -23.89
C PHE A 233 -1.22 -19.76 -24.53
N SER A 234 -2.23 -19.51 -23.72
CA SER A 234 -3.46 -18.84 -24.13
C SER A 234 -3.93 -17.90 -23.03
N PHE A 235 -4.30 -16.69 -23.42
CA PHE A 235 -4.98 -15.71 -22.57
C PHE A 235 -6.51 -15.76 -22.73
N ASP A 236 -7.03 -16.66 -23.56
CA ASP A 236 -8.47 -16.90 -23.64
C ASP A 236 -8.99 -17.45 -22.31
N GLY A 237 -9.99 -16.79 -21.75
CA GLY A 237 -10.51 -17.10 -20.41
C GLY A 237 -9.58 -16.71 -19.25
N VAL A 238 -8.42 -16.07 -19.50
CA VAL A 238 -7.54 -15.58 -18.43
C VAL A 238 -8.11 -14.28 -17.85
N GLN A 239 -8.19 -14.24 -16.52
CA GLN A 239 -8.67 -13.08 -15.80
C GLN A 239 -7.80 -11.85 -16.11
N LEU A 240 -8.45 -10.78 -16.56
CA LEU A 240 -7.78 -9.53 -16.90
C LEU A 240 -7.56 -8.67 -15.65
N MET A 241 -6.37 -8.08 -15.58
CA MET A 241 -5.89 -7.14 -14.56
C MET A 241 -6.15 -5.68 -14.97
N THR A 242 -7.07 -5.42 -15.90
CA THR A 242 -7.35 -4.06 -16.42
C THR A 242 -8.15 -3.17 -15.48
N GLY A 243 -8.64 -3.70 -14.34
CA GLY A 243 -9.46 -2.93 -13.39
C GLY A 243 -10.74 -2.36 -14.00
N GLY A 244 -11.28 -2.98 -15.05
CA GLY A 244 -12.45 -2.51 -15.80
C GLY A 244 -12.13 -1.63 -17.01
N ALA A 245 -10.85 -1.28 -17.25
CA ALA A 245 -10.45 -0.61 -18.47
C ALA A 245 -10.59 -1.55 -19.69
N PRO A 246 -10.98 -1.03 -20.87
CA PRO A 246 -11.08 -1.83 -22.09
C PRO A 246 -9.70 -2.37 -22.50
N VAL A 247 -9.68 -3.57 -23.06
CA VAL A 247 -8.46 -4.16 -23.63
C VAL A 247 -8.03 -3.33 -24.84
N PRO A 248 -6.79 -2.82 -24.89
CA PRO A 248 -6.28 -2.12 -26.07
C PRO A 248 -6.28 -3.04 -27.30
N ALA A 249 -6.58 -2.48 -28.48
CA ALA A 249 -6.56 -3.25 -29.75
C ALA A 249 -5.16 -3.81 -30.08
N ARG A 250 -4.10 -3.16 -29.60
CA ARG A 250 -2.70 -3.57 -29.74
C ARG A 250 -2.05 -3.69 -28.38
N VAL A 251 -1.34 -4.78 -28.18
CA VAL A 251 -0.71 -5.15 -26.91
C VAL A 251 0.74 -5.59 -27.14
N VAL A 252 1.49 -5.61 -26.04
CA VAL A 252 2.81 -6.20 -25.96
C VAL A 252 2.70 -7.51 -25.18
N VAL A 253 3.14 -8.61 -25.78
CA VAL A 253 3.29 -9.91 -25.10
C VAL A 253 4.75 -10.04 -24.68
N ALA A 254 5.00 -10.36 -23.43
CA ALA A 254 6.35 -10.51 -22.89
C ALA A 254 6.46 -11.75 -22.01
N ALA A 255 7.66 -12.32 -21.97
CA ALA A 255 8.01 -13.38 -21.05
C ALA A 255 9.23 -12.96 -20.22
N ARG A 256 9.23 -13.35 -18.95
CA ARG A 256 10.36 -13.18 -18.03
C ARG A 256 10.63 -14.47 -17.29
N VAL A 257 11.88 -14.91 -17.29
CA VAL A 257 12.40 -15.91 -16.36
C VAL A 257 12.94 -15.17 -15.14
N SER A 258 12.26 -15.32 -14.00
CA SER A 258 12.65 -14.72 -12.72
C SER A 258 13.54 -15.67 -11.94
N LYS A 259 14.78 -15.24 -11.68
CA LYS A 259 15.75 -15.99 -10.85
C LYS A 259 15.48 -15.90 -9.35
N SER A 260 14.82 -14.82 -8.93
CA SER A 260 14.49 -14.56 -7.53
C SER A 260 13.12 -15.12 -7.12
N GLY A 261 12.31 -15.57 -8.08
CA GLY A 261 10.92 -15.99 -7.86
C GLY A 261 9.93 -14.84 -7.65
N ASN A 262 10.42 -13.60 -7.60
CA ASN A 262 9.60 -12.40 -7.44
C ASN A 262 9.13 -11.87 -8.81
N ALA A 263 7.99 -11.17 -8.81
CA ALA A 263 7.40 -10.57 -10.02
C ALA A 263 8.19 -9.35 -10.53
N THR A 264 8.99 -8.72 -9.66
CA THR A 264 9.80 -7.53 -9.99
C THR A 264 11.05 -7.93 -10.74
N ALA A 265 11.40 -7.17 -11.78
CA ALA A 265 12.58 -7.44 -12.61
C ALA A 265 13.87 -7.33 -11.80
N SER A 266 14.75 -8.30 -11.94
CA SER A 266 16.05 -8.36 -11.27
C SER A 266 17.19 -8.51 -12.29
N PRO A 267 18.41 -8.02 -11.99
CA PRO A 267 19.58 -8.33 -12.80
C PRO A 267 19.80 -9.84 -12.90
N GLY A 268 20.08 -10.36 -14.09
CA GLY A 268 20.20 -11.80 -14.34
C GLY A 268 18.94 -12.51 -14.82
N ASP A 269 17.79 -11.83 -14.81
CA ASP A 269 16.56 -12.35 -15.42
C ASP A 269 16.69 -12.44 -16.94
N LEU A 270 16.01 -13.42 -17.53
CA LEU A 270 15.91 -13.56 -18.99
C LEU A 270 14.57 -12.98 -19.44
N GLU A 271 14.56 -12.19 -20.51
CA GLU A 271 13.36 -11.53 -21.02
C GLU A 271 13.20 -11.73 -22.54
N GLY A 272 11.96 -11.70 -22.98
CA GLY A 272 11.57 -11.71 -24.40
C GLY A 272 10.29 -10.93 -24.59
N ARG A 273 10.10 -10.26 -25.74
CA ARG A 273 8.90 -9.47 -26.01
C ARG A 273 8.55 -9.35 -27.48
N VAL A 274 7.25 -9.28 -27.75
CA VAL A 274 6.67 -8.99 -29.07
C VAL A 274 5.67 -7.84 -28.90
N ALA A 275 5.89 -6.74 -29.63
CA ALA A 275 5.03 -5.55 -29.62
C ALA A 275 4.06 -5.55 -30.82
N GLY A 276 3.03 -4.71 -30.78
CA GLY A 276 2.07 -4.57 -31.88
C GLY A 276 1.15 -5.79 -32.10
N VAL A 277 1.00 -6.66 -31.11
CA VAL A 277 0.17 -7.87 -31.20
C VAL A 277 -1.29 -7.49 -31.09
N ALA A 278 -2.16 -8.02 -31.96
CA ALA A 278 -3.61 -7.81 -31.81
C ALA A 278 -4.15 -8.55 -30.57
N ALA A 279 -5.14 -7.97 -29.89
CA ALA A 279 -5.70 -8.54 -28.64
C ALA A 279 -6.33 -9.94 -28.81
N ASP A 280 -6.61 -10.36 -30.04
CA ASP A 280 -7.18 -11.65 -30.43
C ASP A 280 -6.23 -12.51 -31.28
N ALA A 281 -4.95 -12.12 -31.37
CA ALA A 281 -3.97 -12.82 -32.21
C ALA A 281 -3.70 -14.25 -31.73
N SER A 282 -3.64 -15.20 -32.67
CA SER A 282 -3.22 -16.57 -32.43
C SER A 282 -1.88 -16.87 -33.10
N GLY A 283 -1.15 -17.86 -32.57
CA GLY A 283 0.14 -18.28 -33.13
C GLY A 283 1.29 -17.31 -32.86
N VAL A 284 1.20 -16.47 -31.81
CA VAL A 284 2.28 -15.55 -31.43
C VAL A 284 3.53 -16.34 -31.06
N LYS A 285 4.68 -16.04 -31.69
CA LYS A 285 5.98 -16.64 -31.34
C LYS A 285 6.71 -15.71 -30.39
N LEU A 286 6.88 -16.14 -29.14
CA LEU A 286 7.55 -15.37 -28.10
C LEU A 286 8.89 -16.04 -27.75
N SER A 287 9.99 -15.43 -28.17
CA SER A 287 11.35 -15.90 -27.85
C SER A 287 11.92 -15.13 -26.66
N ILE A 288 12.45 -15.84 -25.66
CA ILE A 288 13.27 -15.27 -24.59
C ILE A 288 14.72 -15.26 -25.06
N ASP A 289 15.21 -14.09 -25.45
CA ASP A 289 16.47 -13.90 -26.19
C ASP A 289 17.44 -12.89 -25.53
N THR A 290 16.97 -12.19 -24.51
CA THR A 290 17.73 -11.12 -23.86
C THR A 290 17.98 -11.46 -22.40
N GLN A 291 19.21 -11.23 -21.93
CA GLN A 291 19.50 -11.21 -20.50
C GLN A 291 19.55 -9.76 -19.99
N ARG A 292 18.90 -9.53 -18.86
CA ARG A 292 18.95 -8.26 -18.13
C ARG A 292 20.13 -8.17 -17.18
#